data_AF-A0A942F138-F1
#
_entry.id   AF-A0A942F138-F1
#
_cell.length_a   1.000
_cell.length_b   1.000
_cell.length_c   1.000
_cell.angle_alpha   90.00
_cell.angle_beta   90.00
_cell.angle_gamma   90.00
#
_symmetry.space_group_name_H-M   'P 1'
#
loop_
_entity.id
_entity.type
_entity.pdbx_description
1 polymer ?
#
loop_
_entity_poly.entity_id
_entity_poly.type
_entity_poly.pdbx_seq_one_letter_code
_entity_poly.pdbx_strand_id
1 'polypeptide(L)'
;MELAITKEIQEIKKYRKLEEPQILAEALRLGVKQLWTKTILDEYAERKISRKKALRLLGPELVKRLDEEKRFIQKDIKWGLSDE
;
A
#
# COMPACT_ATOMS: atom_id res chain seq x y z
N MET A 1 -18.84 -1.50 -20.98
CA MET A 1 -17.91 -1.60 -19.83
C MET A 1 -18.57 -0.85 -18.69
N GLU A 2 -19.47 -1.54 -18.04
CA GLU A 2 -20.44 -1.08 -17.03
C GLU A 2 -20.48 -2.24 -16.02
N LEU A 3 -20.59 -2.15 -14.69
CA LEU A 3 -20.98 -1.14 -13.70
C LEU A 3 -20.54 -1.63 -12.30
N ALA A 4 -19.37 -2.26 -12.12
CA ALA A 4 -18.99 -2.78 -10.79
C ALA A 4 -18.97 -1.64 -9.77
N ILE A 5 -18.11 -0.65 -10.02
CA ILE A 5 -17.93 0.54 -9.17
C ILE A 5 -19.26 1.27 -8.91
N THR A 6 -20.16 1.31 -9.89
CA THR A 6 -21.44 2.01 -9.73
C THR A 6 -22.33 1.33 -8.69
N LYS A 7 -22.36 -0.01 -8.63
CA LYS A 7 -23.12 -0.73 -7.59
C LYS A 7 -22.52 -0.46 -6.20
N GLU A 8 -21.19 -0.51 -6.06
CA GLU A 8 -20.55 -0.20 -4.78
C GLU A 8 -20.79 1.25 -4.35
N ILE A 9 -20.75 2.22 -5.28
CA ILE A 9 -21.07 3.63 -4.98
C ILE A 9 -22.52 3.77 -4.48
N GLN A 10 -23.48 3.09 -5.11
CA GLN A 10 -24.88 3.14 -4.65
C GLN A 10 -25.04 2.55 -3.25
N GLU A 11 -24.38 1.43 -2.95
CA GLU A 11 -24.40 0.84 -1.61
C GLU A 11 -23.72 1.76 -0.58
N ILE A 12 -22.57 2.36 -0.90
CA ILE A 12 -21.92 3.34 -0.01
C ILE A 12 -22.84 4.54 0.23
N LYS A 13 -23.51 5.06 -0.80
CA LYS A 13 -24.50 6.13 -0.67
C LYS A 13 -25.61 5.75 0.30
N LYS A 14 -26.18 4.55 0.19
CA LYS A 14 -27.22 4.05 1.10
C LYS A 14 -26.74 3.99 2.56
N TYR A 15 -25.56 3.41 2.82
CA TYR A 15 -25.06 3.20 4.18
C TYR A 15 -24.48 4.46 4.82
N ARG A 16 -23.82 5.32 4.03
CA ARG A 16 -23.09 6.49 4.54
C ARG A 16 -23.82 7.81 4.33
N LYS A 17 -24.92 7.83 3.58
CA LYS A 17 -25.70 9.03 3.25
C LYS A 17 -24.83 10.14 2.63
N LEU A 18 -23.89 9.74 1.78
CA LEU A 18 -23.00 10.63 1.03
C LEU A 18 -23.45 10.74 -0.42
N GLU A 19 -23.26 11.89 -1.03
CA GLU A 19 -23.48 12.05 -2.47
C GLU A 19 -22.33 11.44 -3.29
N GLU A 20 -22.64 11.00 -4.50
CA GLU A 20 -21.67 10.32 -5.37
C GLU A 20 -20.37 11.11 -5.58
N PRO A 21 -20.38 12.44 -5.79
CA PRO A 21 -19.14 13.20 -5.91
C PRO A 21 -18.26 13.14 -4.66
N GLN A 22 -18.85 13.07 -3.47
CA GLN A 22 -18.11 12.95 -2.21
C GLN A 22 -17.47 11.58 -2.08
N ILE A 23 -18.21 10.52 -2.44
CA ILE A 23 -17.72 9.14 -2.45
C ILE A 23 -16.55 9.01 -3.43
N LEU A 24 -16.69 9.56 -4.64
CA LEU A 24 -15.65 9.54 -5.65
C LEU A 24 -14.40 10.33 -5.22
N ALA A 25 -14.58 11.51 -4.64
CA ALA A 25 -13.47 12.30 -4.12
C ALA A 25 -12.72 11.57 -3.00
N GLU A 26 -13.44 10.92 -2.09
CA GLU A 26 -12.84 10.12 -1.03
C GLU A 26 -12.09 8.90 -1.58
N ALA A 27 -12.71 8.16 -2.49
CA ALA A 27 -12.10 7.01 -3.15
C ALA A 27 -10.82 7.42 -3.89
N LEU A 28 -10.84 8.53 -4.63
CA LEU A 28 -9.67 9.06 -5.32
C LEU A 28 -8.56 9.43 -4.34
N ARG A 29 -8.88 10.14 -3.25
CA ARG A 29 -7.91 10.53 -2.22
C ARG A 29 -7.26 9.31 -1.57
N LEU A 30 -8.05 8.29 -1.24
CA LEU A 30 -7.55 7.04 -0.67
C LEU A 30 -6.68 6.28 -1.68
N GLY A 31 -7.12 6.20 -2.94
CA GLY A 31 -6.39 5.56 -4.03
C GLY A 31 -5.03 6.22 -4.26
N VAL A 32 -4.98 7.56 -4.36
CA VAL A 32 -3.72 8.31 -4.50
C VAL A 32 -2.79 8.07 -3.32
N LYS A 33 -3.31 8.07 -2.09
CA LYS A 33 -2.49 7.78 -0.89
C LYS A 33 -1.91 6.36 -0.92
N GLN A 34 -2.71 5.37 -1.32
CA GLN A 34 -2.25 3.98 -1.44
C GLN A 34 -1.19 3.84 -2.54
N LEU A 35 -1.43 4.42 -3.71
CA LEU A 35 -0.50 4.40 -4.83
C LEU A 35 0.82 5.06 -4.45
N TRP A 36 0.79 6.25 -3.85
CA TRP A 36 1.98 6.94 -3.37
C TRP A 36 2.79 6.08 -2.38
N THR A 37 2.09 5.48 -1.41
CA THR A 37 2.73 4.61 -0.41
C THR A 37 3.44 3.44 -1.08
N LYS A 38 2.75 2.76 -2.00
CA LYS A 38 3.31 1.64 -2.77
C LYS A 38 4.54 2.08 -3.57
N THR A 39 4.46 3.17 -4.31
CA THR A 39 5.57 3.70 -5.11
C THR A 39 6.82 3.93 -4.27
N ILE A 40 6.70 4.56 -3.09
CA ILE A 40 7.87 4.83 -2.24
C ILE A 40 8.42 3.54 -1.61
N LEU A 41 7.57 2.58 -1.26
CA LEU A 41 8.03 1.27 -0.78
C LEU A 41 8.77 0.50 -1.87
N ASP A 42 8.25 0.46 -3.09
CA ASP A 42 8.88 -0.21 -4.24
C ASP A 42 10.27 0.40 -4.52
N GLU A 43 10.36 1.74 -4.59
CA GLU A 43 11.62 2.45 -4.76
C GLU A 43 12.62 2.19 -3.62
N TYR A 44 12.14 2.00 -2.38
CA TYR A 44 13.00 1.62 -1.26
C TYR A 44 13.45 0.17 -1.34
N ALA A 45 12.55 -0.75 -1.71
CA ALA A 45 12.83 -2.18 -1.87
C ALA A 45 13.91 -2.41 -2.94
N GLU A 46 13.81 -1.68 -4.05
CA GLU A 46 14.77 -1.67 -5.16
C GLU A 46 16.06 -0.88 -4.85
N ARG A 47 16.20 -0.34 -3.62
CA ARG A 47 17.35 0.45 -3.16
C ARG A 47 17.60 1.74 -3.97
N LYS A 48 16.63 2.21 -4.74
CA LYS A 48 16.70 3.47 -5.49
C LYS A 48 16.62 4.69 -4.57
N ILE A 49 15.99 4.54 -3.40
CA ILE A 49 16.01 5.55 -2.34
C ILE A 49 16.62 5.00 -1.05
N SER A 50 17.25 5.88 -0.27
CA SER A 50 17.80 5.51 1.03
C SER A 50 16.70 5.29 2.07
N ARG A 51 17.01 4.48 3.09
CA ARG A 51 16.14 4.29 4.26
C ARG A 51 15.77 5.62 4.92
N LYS A 52 16.72 6.56 5.06
CA LYS A 52 16.46 7.91 5.59
C LYS A 52 15.42 8.66 4.76
N LYS A 53 15.49 8.55 3.42
CA LYS A 53 14.52 9.18 2.51
C LYS A 53 13.14 8.51 2.63
N ALA A 54 13.08 7.18 2.68
CA ALA A 54 11.84 6.44 2.89
C ALA A 54 11.16 6.78 4.24
N LEU A 55 11.94 6.84 5.33
CA LEU A 55 11.47 7.21 6.67
C LEU A 55 10.87 8.62 6.69
N ARG A 56 11.48 9.57 5.98
CA ARG A 56 10.94 10.93 5.87
C ARG A 56 9.63 10.98 5.09
N LEU A 57 9.47 10.14 4.07
CA LEU A 57 8.31 10.16 3.17
C LEU A 57 7.11 9.37 3.70
N LEU A 58 7.34 8.24 4.38
CA LEU A 58 6.29 7.32 4.82
C LEU A 58 6.18 7.17 6.35
N GLY A 59 7.21 7.59 7.08
CA GLY A 59 7.31 7.35 8.52
C GLY A 59 7.95 6.00 8.88
N PRO A 60 8.24 5.77 10.17
CA PRO A 60 9.00 4.62 10.64
C PRO A 60 8.26 3.30 10.53
N GLU A 61 6.94 3.29 10.75
CA GLU A 61 6.15 2.06 10.83
C GLU A 61 6.17 1.26 9.53
N LEU A 62 5.87 1.93 8.41
CA LEU A 62 5.83 1.29 7.09
C LEU A 62 7.20 0.79 6.63
N VAL A 63 8.26 1.55 6.91
CA VAL A 63 9.64 1.16 6.56
C VAL A 63 10.09 -0.04 7.40
N LYS A 64 9.77 -0.03 8.70
CA LYS A 64 10.12 -1.13 9.62
C LYS A 64 9.44 -2.43 9.19
N ARG A 65 8.16 -2.38 8.83
CA ARG A 65 7.43 -3.56 8.35
C ARG A 65 8.10 -4.20 7.13
N LEU A 66 8.47 -3.39 6.13
CA LEU A 66 9.16 -3.90 4.94
C LEU A 66 10.55 -4.48 5.27
N ASP A 67 11.30 -3.82 6.17
CA ASP A 67 12.60 -4.33 6.65
C ASP A 67 12.44 -5.69 7.34
N GLU A 68 11.36 -5.91 8.11
CA GLU A 68 11.05 -7.16 8.78
C GLU A 68 10.62 -8.26 7.81
N GLU A 69 9.70 -7.97 6.89
CA GLU A 69 9.28 -8.91 5.83
C GLU A 69 10.49 -9.42 5.04
N LYS A 70 11.40 -8.51 4.65
CA LYS A 70 12.64 -8.87 3.97
C LYS A 70 13.53 -9.78 4.81
N ARG A 71 13.63 -9.55 6.12
CA ARG A 71 14.41 -10.41 7.03
C ARG A 71 13.82 -11.80 7.15
N PHE A 72 12.49 -11.92 7.22
CA PHE A 72 11.82 -13.23 7.27
C PHE A 72 12.06 -14.02 5.99
N ILE A 73 11.84 -13.41 4.82
CA ILE A 73 12.11 -14.05 3.52
C ILE A 73 13.57 -14.51 3.42
N GLN A 74 14.53 -13.70 3.87
CA GLN A 74 15.95 -14.09 3.88
C GLN A 74 16.26 -15.24 4.83
N LYS A 75 15.56 -15.33 5.97
CA LYS A 75 15.71 -16.46 6.90
C LYS A 75 15.16 -17.74 6.28
N ASP A 76 14.01 -17.66 5.62
CA ASP A 76 13.39 -18.82 4.96
C ASP A 76 14.27 -19.35 3.82
N ILE A 77 14.83 -18.46 2.99
CA ILE A 77 15.78 -18.84 1.94
C ILE A 77 17.02 -19.51 2.54
N LYS A 78 17.59 -18.95 3.62
CA LYS A 78 18.76 -19.54 4.29
C LYS A 78 18.46 -20.92 4.86
N TRP A 79 17.29 -21.10 5.44
CA TRP A 79 16.86 -22.39 5.98
C TRP A 79 16.77 -23.44 4.88
N GLY A 80 16.14 -23.12 3.75
CA GLY A 80 16.06 -24.03 2.60
C GLY A 80 17.40 -24.33 1.92
N LEU A 81 18.41 -23.47 2.08
CA LEU A 81 19.77 -23.69 1.55
C LEU A 81 20.70 -24.40 2.56
N SER A 82 20.33 -24.52 3.83
CA SER A 82 21.13 -25.18 4.87
C SER A 82 20.74 -26.63 5.13
N ASP A 83 19.63 -27.09 4.53
CA ASP A 83 19.11 -28.45 4.64
C ASP A 83 19.53 -29.35 3.44
N GLU A 84 20.52 -28.93 2.64
CA GLU A 84 21.31 -29.72 1.67
C GLU A 84 22.76 -29.86 2.14
#